data_AF-A0A930X7W6-F1
#
_entry.id   AF-A0A930X7W6-F1
#
_cell.length_a   1.000
_cell.length_b   1.000
_cell.length_c   1.000
_cell.angle_alpha   90.00
_cell.angle_beta   90.00
_cell.angle_gamma   90.00
#
_symmetry.space_group_name_H-M   'P 1'
#
loop_
_entity.id
_entity.type
_entity.pdbx_description
1 polymer ?
#
loop_
_entity_poly.entity_id
_entity_poly.type
_entity_poly.pdbx_seq_one_letter_code
_entity_poly.pdbx_strand_id
1 'polypeptide(L)'
;MKALSKLKPGDKVAVLSPSFGAAGTWPHVYQLGLQRLREVFKLSHVAFPATTKIGASTAERAQDLISAFLDPEIKAVIATLGGNDQVTYIKNLPSEPFKNNPKPFFGFSDNIHFANFLWLHDIPCYYGGALLTQYAMQGQMDAYTVEYLKYALFAHGEKELKPSPVFNDIGFDWSDASKLQTSRTYEPNEGWIWDGEQSAAGISWGGCLESIDEMLRHQTRMPSLACISHKQISR
;
A
#
# COMPACT_ATOMS: atom_id res chain seq x y z
N MET A 1 -9.37 14.04 7.34
CA MET A 1 -8.39 13.00 7.74
C MET A 1 -7.29 13.65 8.58
N LYS A 2 -6.60 12.88 9.43
CA LYS A 2 -5.48 13.39 10.23
C LYS A 2 -4.34 13.80 9.29
N ALA A 3 -3.80 15.00 9.49
CA ALA A 3 -2.57 15.41 8.83
C ALA A 3 -1.41 14.59 9.39
N LEU A 4 -0.64 13.95 8.50
CA LEU A 4 0.54 13.18 8.86
C LEU A 4 1.79 13.87 8.35
N SER A 5 2.85 13.83 9.13
CA SER A 5 4.17 14.28 8.68
C SER A 5 4.63 13.42 7.50
N LYS A 6 5.17 14.08 6.47
CA LYS A 6 5.84 13.40 5.37
C LYS A 6 7.15 12.78 5.85
N LEU A 7 7.57 11.72 5.17
CA LEU A 7 8.79 11.02 5.50
C LEU A 7 10.00 11.87 5.10
N LYS A 8 11.17 11.48 5.60
CA LYS A 8 12.47 12.03 5.24
C LYS A 8 13.45 10.88 5.00
N PRO A 9 14.50 11.10 4.18
CA PRO A 9 15.63 10.18 4.11
C PRO A 9 16.13 9.81 5.52
N GLY A 10 16.31 8.51 5.76
CA GLY A 10 16.69 7.93 7.04
C GLY A 10 15.52 7.39 7.87
N ASP A 11 14.28 7.81 7.59
CA ASP A 11 13.12 7.34 8.34
C ASP A 11 12.94 5.82 8.24
N LYS A 12 12.48 5.24 9.35
CA LYS A 12 12.18 3.81 9.43
C LYS A 12 10.75 3.54 8.98
N VAL A 13 10.58 2.51 8.17
CA VAL A 13 9.28 2.01 7.73
C VAL A 13 9.13 0.54 8.08
N ALA A 14 7.94 0.15 8.50
CA ALA A 14 7.61 -1.27 8.65
C ALA A 14 7.23 -1.82 7.28
N VAL A 15 7.80 -2.96 6.90
CA VAL A 15 7.38 -3.70 5.72
C VAL A 15 6.72 -4.97 6.20
N LEU A 16 5.41 -5.13 5.94
CA LEU A 16 4.58 -6.16 6.56
C LEU A 16 3.86 -7.02 5.51
N SER A 17 3.57 -8.27 5.86
CA SER A 17 2.73 -9.17 5.05
C SER A 17 1.35 -9.37 5.70
N PRO A 18 0.44 -8.38 5.64
CA PRO A 18 -0.87 -8.49 6.27
C PRO A 18 -1.81 -9.47 5.53
N SER A 19 -1.54 -9.78 4.27
CA SER A 19 -2.28 -10.79 3.50
C SER A 19 -1.37 -11.99 3.18
N PHE A 20 -1.06 -12.27 1.92
CA PHE A 20 -0.19 -13.40 1.55
C PHE A 20 1.25 -13.20 2.06
N GLY A 21 1.84 -14.26 2.62
CA GLY A 21 3.22 -14.31 3.13
C GLY A 21 4.30 -14.30 2.04
N ALA A 22 4.12 -13.46 1.02
CA ALA A 22 4.90 -13.43 -0.21
C ALA A 22 6.40 -13.17 0.01
N ALA A 23 6.75 -12.40 1.04
CA ALA A 23 8.15 -12.13 1.37
C ALA A 23 8.91 -13.38 1.84
N GLY A 24 8.21 -14.34 2.47
CA GLY A 24 8.75 -15.66 2.79
C GLY A 24 8.80 -16.58 1.58
N THR A 25 7.79 -16.51 0.70
CA THR A 25 7.69 -17.33 -0.52
C THR A 25 8.76 -16.98 -1.55
N TRP A 26 9.01 -15.68 -1.78
CA TRP A 26 9.97 -15.17 -2.75
C TRP A 26 10.97 -14.21 -2.10
N PRO A 27 11.89 -14.73 -1.27
CA PRO A 27 12.80 -13.90 -0.48
C PRO A 27 13.72 -13.04 -1.36
N HIS A 28 14.11 -13.52 -2.54
CA HIS A 28 14.97 -12.75 -3.45
C HIS A 28 14.24 -11.54 -4.06
N VAL A 29 12.95 -11.65 -4.36
CA VAL A 29 12.11 -10.50 -4.80
C VAL A 29 11.92 -9.52 -3.65
N TYR A 30 11.65 -10.03 -2.44
CA TYR A 30 11.56 -9.21 -1.23
C TYR A 30 12.85 -8.41 -0.98
N GLN A 31 14.02 -9.05 -1.06
CA GLN A 31 15.31 -8.38 -0.89
C GLN A 31 15.55 -7.30 -1.96
N LEU A 32 15.16 -7.53 -3.21
CA LEU A 32 15.25 -6.50 -4.26
C LEU A 32 14.37 -5.28 -3.93
N GLY A 33 13.15 -5.50 -3.44
CA GLY A 33 12.26 -4.44 -2.99
C GLY A 33 12.86 -3.63 -1.83
N LEU A 34 13.38 -4.30 -0.81
CA LEU A 34 14.06 -3.66 0.32
C LEU A 34 15.32 -2.90 -0.10
N GLN A 35 16.07 -3.45 -1.06
CA GLN A 35 17.24 -2.79 -1.63
C GLN A 35 16.85 -1.44 -2.24
N ARG A 36 15.82 -1.42 -3.08
CA ARG A 36 15.39 -0.19 -3.76
C ARG A 36 14.68 0.80 -2.86
N LEU A 37 13.93 0.31 -1.85
CA LEU A 37 13.42 1.15 -0.77
C LEU A 37 14.55 1.95 -0.10
N ARG A 38 15.69 1.28 0.19
CA ARG A 38 16.87 1.92 0.76
C ARG A 38 17.62 2.80 -0.25
N GLU A 39 17.82 2.34 -1.48
CA GLU A 39 18.71 3.02 -2.43
C GLU A 39 18.04 4.19 -3.15
N VAL A 40 16.78 4.03 -3.55
CA VAL A 40 16.02 5.02 -4.33
C VAL A 40 15.29 6.02 -3.42
N PHE A 41 14.72 5.54 -2.31
CA PHE A 41 13.92 6.36 -1.39
C PHE A 41 14.66 6.74 -0.11
N LYS A 42 15.83 6.16 0.13
CA LYS A 42 16.65 6.42 1.34
C LYS A 42 15.89 6.10 2.64
N LEU A 43 15.01 5.10 2.62
CA LEU A 43 14.26 4.65 3.79
C LEU A 43 14.85 3.36 4.37
N SER A 44 14.81 3.23 5.69
CA SER A 44 15.26 2.02 6.39
C SER A 44 14.07 1.13 6.69
N HIS A 45 14.14 -0.16 6.40
CA HIS A 45 13.08 -1.08 6.78
C HIS A 45 13.32 -1.63 8.20
N VAL A 46 12.22 -1.94 8.90
CA VAL A 46 12.25 -2.72 10.14
C VAL A 46 11.52 -4.03 9.90
N ALA A 47 12.16 -5.14 10.28
CA ALA A 47 11.61 -6.47 10.12
C ALA A 47 10.62 -6.80 11.24
N PHE A 48 9.54 -7.52 10.90
CA PHE A 48 8.55 -7.99 11.86
C PHE A 48 8.34 -9.51 11.73
N PRO A 49 8.02 -10.23 12.83
CA PRO A 49 8.02 -11.68 12.87
C PRO A 49 7.16 -12.38 11.81
N ALA A 50 5.95 -11.88 11.52
CA ALA A 50 5.05 -12.54 10.58
C ALA A 50 5.41 -12.25 9.11
N THR A 51 6.22 -11.22 8.86
CA THR A 51 6.47 -10.69 7.50
C THR A 51 7.03 -11.74 6.54
N THR A 52 8.04 -12.51 6.96
CA THR A 52 8.67 -13.55 6.15
C THR A 52 8.23 -14.96 6.52
N LYS A 53 7.30 -15.10 7.47
CA LYS A 53 6.81 -16.40 7.93
C LYS A 53 5.72 -16.90 6.97
N ILE A 54 6.04 -17.91 6.17
CA ILE A 54 5.05 -18.60 5.32
C ILE A 54 4.01 -19.25 6.24
N GLY A 55 2.72 -18.99 5.97
CA GLY A 55 1.62 -19.51 6.79
C GLY A 55 1.48 -18.84 8.16
N ALA A 56 2.00 -17.61 8.34
CA ALA A 56 1.69 -16.83 9.53
C ALA A 56 0.18 -16.72 9.75
N SER A 57 -0.25 -16.92 10.99
CA SER A 57 -1.67 -16.84 11.34
C SER A 57 -2.20 -15.40 11.18
N THR A 58 -3.52 -15.25 11.10
CA THR A 58 -4.18 -13.94 11.16
C THR A 58 -3.81 -13.18 12.45
N ALA A 59 -3.67 -13.89 13.58
CA ALA A 59 -3.27 -13.29 14.86
C ALA A 59 -1.83 -12.75 14.83
N GLU A 60 -0.89 -13.47 14.22
CA GLU A 60 0.50 -13.00 14.06
C GLU A 60 0.56 -11.78 13.14
N ARG A 61 -0.14 -11.80 12.00
CA ARG A 61 -0.19 -10.66 11.07
C ARG A 61 -0.89 -9.44 11.69
N ALA A 62 -1.93 -9.65 12.49
CA ALA A 62 -2.58 -8.60 13.27
C ALA A 62 -1.62 -7.99 14.31
N GLN A 63 -0.84 -8.84 15.00
CA GLN A 63 0.15 -8.38 15.96
C GLN A 63 1.24 -7.54 15.28
N ASP A 64 1.72 -7.94 14.10
CA ASP A 64 2.68 -7.15 13.31
C ASP A 64 2.12 -5.76 12.97
N LEU A 65 0.86 -5.67 12.51
CA LEU A 65 0.19 -4.38 12.24
C LEU A 65 0.10 -3.51 13.50
N ILE A 66 -0.33 -4.09 14.63
CA ILE A 66 -0.45 -3.37 15.91
C ILE A 66 0.91 -2.89 16.39
N SER A 67 1.91 -3.78 16.42
CA SER A 67 3.28 -3.47 16.86
C SER A 67 3.90 -2.37 16.01
N ALA A 68 3.73 -2.43 14.68
CA ALA A 68 4.25 -1.40 13.78
C ALA A 68 3.60 -0.03 14.02
N PHE A 69 2.32 0.02 14.38
CA PHE A 69 1.66 1.28 14.73
C PHE A 69 2.09 1.79 16.12
N LEU A 70 2.23 0.91 17.11
CA LEU A 70 2.68 1.28 18.46
C LEU A 70 4.14 1.77 18.52
N ASP A 71 5.00 1.33 17.60
CA ASP A 71 6.40 1.76 17.57
C ASP A 71 6.53 3.22 17.04
N PRO A 72 6.96 4.19 17.88
CA PRO A 72 7.12 5.59 17.46
C PRO A 72 8.26 5.81 16.46
N GLU A 73 9.19 4.87 16.33
CA GLU A 73 10.30 4.94 15.37
C GLU A 73 9.81 4.68 13.94
N ILE A 74 8.74 3.91 13.77
CA ILE A 74 8.13 3.60 12.47
C ILE A 74 7.30 4.78 11.98
N LYS A 75 7.69 5.35 10.84
CA LYS A 75 7.05 6.52 10.22
C LYS A 75 6.05 6.17 9.13
N ALA A 76 6.08 4.96 8.58
CA ALA A 76 5.09 4.44 7.65
C ALA A 76 5.04 2.91 7.66
N VAL A 77 3.96 2.35 7.10
CA VAL A 77 3.80 0.92 6.88
C VAL A 77 3.61 0.64 5.40
N ILE A 78 4.35 -0.32 4.86
CA ILE A 78 4.31 -0.75 3.46
C ILE A 78 3.93 -2.24 3.42
N ALA A 79 2.86 -2.59 2.73
CA ALA A 79 2.49 -3.98 2.51
C ALA A 79 3.46 -4.64 1.50
N THR A 80 3.81 -5.90 1.75
CA THR A 80 4.63 -6.69 0.83
C THR A 80 3.85 -7.02 -0.45
N LEU A 81 2.62 -7.54 -0.30
CA LEU A 81 1.72 -7.94 -1.38
C LEU A 81 0.24 -7.89 -0.90
N GLY A 82 -0.70 -8.07 -1.83
CA GLY A 82 -2.09 -8.42 -1.53
C GLY A 82 -2.27 -9.91 -1.20
N GLY A 83 -3.49 -10.42 -1.41
CA GLY A 83 -3.89 -11.80 -1.17
C GLY A 83 -5.42 -11.88 -1.14
N ASN A 84 -6.02 -12.54 -0.15
CA ASN A 84 -7.46 -12.83 -0.19
C ASN A 84 -8.11 -13.16 1.17
N ASP A 85 -7.49 -12.80 2.29
CA ASP A 85 -7.98 -13.24 3.60
C ASP A 85 -8.04 -12.14 4.67
N GLN A 86 -7.72 -10.89 4.33
CA GLN A 86 -7.82 -9.79 5.28
C GLN A 86 -9.24 -9.56 5.80
N VAL A 87 -10.28 -9.88 5.02
CA VAL A 87 -11.68 -9.77 5.47
C VAL A 87 -11.96 -10.56 6.75
N THR A 88 -11.21 -11.64 6.98
CA THR A 88 -11.45 -12.57 8.09
C THR A 88 -11.06 -11.99 9.45
N TYR A 89 -10.14 -11.02 9.47
CA TYR A 89 -9.53 -10.55 10.72
C TYR A 89 -9.41 -9.03 10.86
N ILE A 90 -9.25 -8.27 9.77
CA ILE A 90 -9.05 -6.81 9.85
C ILE A 90 -10.23 -6.11 10.54
N LYS A 91 -11.46 -6.54 10.26
CA LYS A 91 -12.67 -5.97 10.89
C LYS A 91 -12.72 -6.12 12.41
N ASN A 92 -11.90 -7.02 12.98
CA ASN A 92 -11.83 -7.32 14.40
C ASN A 92 -10.62 -6.65 15.09
N LEU A 93 -9.82 -5.84 14.37
CA LEU A 93 -8.69 -5.14 14.97
C LEU A 93 -9.14 -4.10 16.00
N PRO A 94 -8.41 -3.93 17.12
CA PRO A 94 -8.67 -2.83 18.03
C PRO A 94 -8.31 -1.50 17.36
N SER A 95 -9.15 -0.47 17.49
CA SER A 95 -8.89 0.83 16.84
C SER A 95 -7.85 1.69 17.57
N GLU A 96 -7.69 1.52 18.87
CA GLU A 96 -6.88 2.41 19.72
C GLU A 96 -5.38 2.48 19.33
N PRO A 97 -4.67 1.37 19.05
CA PRO A 97 -3.28 1.45 18.60
C PRO A 97 -3.08 2.34 17.37
N PHE A 98 -4.01 2.25 16.41
CA PHE A 98 -3.95 2.98 15.14
C PHE A 98 -4.38 4.44 15.31
N LYS A 99 -5.45 4.69 16.08
CA LYS A 99 -5.93 6.04 16.35
C LYS A 99 -4.91 6.86 17.13
N ASN A 100 -4.22 6.25 18.09
CA ASN A 100 -3.27 6.95 18.97
C ASN A 100 -1.90 7.13 18.31
N ASN A 101 -1.56 6.33 17.30
CA ASN A 101 -0.27 6.39 16.60
C ASN A 101 -0.44 6.41 15.07
N PRO A 102 -1.17 7.38 14.51
CA PRO A 102 -1.53 7.37 13.11
C PRO A 102 -0.29 7.55 12.23
N LYS A 103 -0.13 6.68 11.22
CA LYS A 103 0.95 6.72 10.24
C LYS A 103 0.44 6.25 8.88
N PRO A 104 1.01 6.70 7.76
CA PRO A 104 0.52 6.36 6.45
C PRO A 104 0.79 4.89 6.14
N PHE A 105 -0.20 4.26 5.51
CA PHE A 105 -0.10 2.89 5.01
C PHE A 105 -0.10 2.86 3.48
N PHE A 106 0.74 2.01 2.89
CA PHE A 106 0.88 1.80 1.45
C PHE A 106 0.58 0.35 1.10
N GLY A 107 -0.36 0.15 0.18
CA GLY A 107 -0.74 -1.16 -0.34
C GLY A 107 -1.95 -1.08 -1.25
N PHE A 108 -2.19 -2.14 -2.02
CA PHE A 108 -3.36 -2.26 -2.89
C PHE A 108 -3.84 -3.73 -2.96
N SER A 109 -4.85 -4.00 -3.80
CA SER A 109 -5.59 -5.26 -3.85
C SER A 109 -6.28 -5.51 -2.49
N ASP A 110 -6.13 -6.71 -1.91
CA ASP A 110 -6.69 -7.14 -0.62
C ASP A 110 -6.39 -6.20 0.54
N ASN A 111 -5.32 -5.40 0.44
CA ASN A 111 -5.00 -4.36 1.42
C ASN A 111 -6.06 -3.24 1.51
N ILE A 112 -7.08 -3.24 0.65
CA ILE A 112 -8.25 -2.37 0.81
C ILE A 112 -8.97 -2.63 2.14
N HIS A 113 -8.92 -3.86 2.69
CA HIS A 113 -9.50 -4.15 4.01
C HIS A 113 -8.88 -3.31 5.11
N PHE A 114 -7.55 -3.28 5.18
CA PHE A 114 -6.86 -2.44 6.13
C PHE A 114 -6.97 -0.95 5.79
N ALA A 115 -6.91 -0.57 4.51
CA ALA A 115 -7.09 0.81 4.10
C ALA A 115 -8.49 1.36 4.48
N ASN A 116 -9.54 0.56 4.33
CA ASN A 116 -10.90 0.90 4.75
C ASN A 116 -10.99 1.08 6.28
N PHE A 117 -10.39 0.16 7.05
CA PHE A 117 -10.30 0.29 8.50
C PHE A 117 -9.61 1.60 8.91
N LEU A 118 -8.47 1.93 8.31
CA LEU A 118 -7.75 3.19 8.58
C LEU A 118 -8.57 4.42 8.18
N TRP A 119 -9.23 4.38 7.02
CA TRP A 119 -10.07 5.47 6.52
C TRP A 119 -11.22 5.78 7.48
N LEU A 120 -11.89 4.75 8.02
CA LEU A 120 -12.95 4.87 9.03
C LEU A 120 -12.47 5.51 10.34
N HIS A 121 -11.15 5.49 10.59
CA HIS A 121 -10.50 6.08 11.76
C HIS A 121 -9.71 7.36 11.44
N ASP A 122 -9.98 7.99 10.29
CA ASP A 122 -9.35 9.24 9.84
C ASP A 122 -7.84 9.14 9.62
N ILE A 123 -7.31 7.95 9.37
CA ILE A 123 -5.87 7.72 9.14
C ILE A 123 -5.64 7.65 7.62
N PRO A 124 -4.79 8.53 7.05
CA PRO A 124 -4.46 8.47 5.63
C PRO A 124 -3.86 7.14 5.18
N CYS A 125 -4.31 6.66 4.02
CA CYS A 125 -3.76 5.52 3.31
C CYS A 125 -3.50 5.89 1.85
N TYR A 126 -2.49 5.27 1.25
CA TYR A 126 -2.17 5.38 -0.17
C TYR A 126 -2.48 4.04 -0.82
N TYR A 127 -3.45 4.02 -1.73
CA TYR A 127 -3.82 2.81 -2.47
C TYR A 127 -2.80 2.55 -3.59
N GLY A 128 -1.70 1.92 -3.22
CA GLY A 128 -0.51 1.73 -4.05
C GLY A 128 0.75 1.64 -3.18
N GLY A 129 1.88 1.39 -3.82
CA GLY A 129 3.18 1.19 -3.17
C GLY A 129 3.34 -0.16 -2.47
N ALA A 130 2.85 -1.28 -3.01
CA ALA A 130 3.19 -2.59 -2.46
C ALA A 130 4.62 -3.00 -2.85
N LEU A 131 5.36 -3.61 -1.92
CA LEU A 131 6.81 -3.83 -2.08
C LEU A 131 7.13 -4.70 -3.30
N LEU A 132 6.53 -5.89 -3.41
CA LEU A 132 6.94 -6.89 -4.39
C LEU A 132 6.54 -6.52 -5.83
N THR A 133 5.45 -5.78 -6.02
CA THR A 133 4.96 -5.42 -7.37
C THR A 133 5.51 -4.10 -7.88
N GLN A 134 5.84 -3.15 -6.99
CA GLN A 134 6.26 -1.81 -7.40
C GLN A 134 7.72 -1.51 -7.09
N TYR A 135 8.21 -1.86 -5.88
CA TYR A 135 9.61 -1.64 -5.54
C TYR A 135 10.50 -2.72 -6.16
N ALA A 136 10.04 -3.97 -6.18
CA ALA A 136 10.79 -5.10 -6.73
C ALA A 136 10.52 -5.40 -8.22
N MET A 137 10.13 -4.38 -9.01
CA MET A 137 9.93 -4.52 -10.46
C MET A 137 11.17 -5.13 -11.15
N GLN A 138 11.01 -6.19 -11.93
CA GLN A 138 12.14 -6.87 -12.58
C GLN A 138 12.90 -5.89 -13.53
N GLY A 139 14.23 -6.00 -13.56
CA GLY A 139 15.11 -5.05 -14.25
C GLY A 139 15.29 -3.77 -13.44
N GLN A 140 14.38 -2.81 -13.59
CA GLN A 140 14.43 -1.50 -12.93
C GLN A 140 13.04 -1.05 -12.45
N MET A 141 13.00 -0.14 -11.47
CA MET A 141 11.73 0.52 -11.14
C MET A 141 11.32 1.48 -12.26
N ASP A 142 10.03 1.49 -12.59
CA ASP A 142 9.48 2.46 -13.52
C ASP A 142 9.65 3.88 -12.99
N ALA A 143 10.13 4.78 -13.87
CA ALA A 143 10.28 6.20 -13.53
C ALA A 143 8.95 6.81 -13.06
N TYR A 144 7.84 6.44 -13.71
CA TYR A 144 6.48 6.81 -13.31
C TYR A 144 6.18 6.41 -11.86
N THR A 145 6.41 5.14 -11.51
CA THR A 145 6.21 4.63 -10.16
C THR A 145 7.09 5.34 -9.14
N VAL A 146 8.36 5.60 -9.48
CA VAL A 146 9.29 6.33 -8.60
C VAL A 146 8.82 7.76 -8.35
N GLU A 147 8.35 8.47 -9.38
CA GLU A 147 7.86 9.85 -9.25
C GLU A 147 6.70 9.93 -8.27
N TYR A 148 5.64 9.13 -8.49
CA TYR A 148 4.44 9.22 -7.67
C TYR A 148 4.63 8.65 -6.26
N LEU A 149 5.49 7.64 -6.08
CA LEU A 149 5.87 7.19 -4.74
C LEU A 149 6.66 8.27 -3.99
N LYS A 150 7.62 8.95 -4.64
CA LYS A 150 8.33 10.07 -4.01
C LYS A 150 7.37 11.19 -3.62
N TYR A 151 6.39 11.49 -4.47
CA TYR A 151 5.37 12.48 -4.15
C TYR A 151 4.54 12.06 -2.92
N ALA A 152 4.02 10.84 -2.92
CA ALA A 152 3.21 10.31 -1.81
C ALA A 152 3.98 10.26 -0.48
N LEU A 153 5.24 9.83 -0.51
CA LEU A 153 6.09 9.66 0.67
C LEU A 153 6.63 10.98 1.22
N PHE A 154 7.09 11.89 0.34
CA PHE A 154 7.95 13.00 0.74
C PHE A 154 7.38 14.40 0.47
N ALA A 155 6.45 14.54 -0.48
CA ALA A 155 5.97 15.85 -0.91
C ALA A 155 4.63 16.24 -0.27
N HIS A 156 4.46 17.54 -0.08
CA HIS A 156 3.21 18.18 0.34
C HIS A 156 2.52 18.84 -0.85
N GLY A 157 1.21 19.10 -0.71
CA GLY A 157 0.44 19.92 -1.63
C GLY A 157 -0.42 19.15 -2.63
N GLU A 158 -0.82 19.85 -3.67
CA GLU A 158 -1.61 19.33 -4.79
C GLU A 158 -0.70 18.90 -5.94
N LYS A 159 -1.06 17.80 -6.61
CA LYS A 159 -0.34 17.28 -7.78
C LYS A 159 -1.35 16.87 -8.83
N GLU A 160 -1.21 17.46 -10.00
CA GLU A 160 -1.84 16.96 -11.21
C GLU A 160 -1.27 15.57 -11.51
N LEU A 161 -2.15 14.56 -11.52
CA LEU A 161 -1.81 13.23 -12.00
C LEU A 161 -1.81 13.25 -13.53
N LYS A 162 -0.92 12.48 -14.14
CA LYS A 162 -0.82 12.30 -15.58
C LYS A 162 -0.81 10.81 -15.89
N PRO A 163 -1.37 10.35 -17.01
CA PRO A 163 -1.25 8.94 -17.40
C PRO A 163 0.23 8.58 -17.64
N SER A 164 0.61 7.35 -17.27
CA SER A 164 1.90 6.80 -17.70
C SER A 164 1.89 6.65 -19.22
N PRO A 165 3.00 6.91 -19.95
CA PRO A 165 3.05 6.71 -21.40
C PRO A 165 3.07 5.22 -21.80
N VAL A 166 3.47 4.34 -20.88
CA VAL A 166 3.55 2.90 -21.09
C VAL A 166 3.09 2.13 -19.85
N PHE A 167 2.71 0.88 -20.01
CA PHE A 167 2.39 -0.03 -18.91
C PHE A 167 2.90 -1.45 -19.19
N ASN A 168 2.90 -2.30 -18.16
CA ASN A 168 3.04 -3.74 -18.28
C ASN A 168 2.12 -4.41 -17.26
N ASP A 169 1.56 -5.56 -17.63
CA ASP A 169 0.72 -6.41 -16.79
C ASP A 169 1.20 -7.87 -16.78
N ILE A 170 2.10 -8.24 -17.71
CA ILE A 170 2.77 -9.53 -17.76
C ILE A 170 4.14 -9.44 -17.06
N GLY A 171 4.27 -10.13 -15.92
CA GLY A 171 5.54 -10.31 -15.22
C GLY A 171 6.22 -11.64 -15.52
N PHE A 172 7.50 -11.79 -15.12
CA PHE A 172 8.13 -13.11 -15.10
C PHE A 172 7.86 -13.81 -13.76
N ASP A 173 7.93 -15.14 -13.78
CA ASP A 173 7.81 -15.98 -12.59
C ASP A 173 8.80 -15.54 -11.50
N TRP A 174 8.26 -15.19 -10.33
CA TRP A 174 9.03 -14.83 -9.16
C TRP A 174 9.77 -16.01 -8.52
N SER A 175 9.53 -17.24 -8.98
CA SER A 175 10.30 -18.42 -8.56
C SER A 175 11.63 -18.54 -9.32
N ASP A 176 11.74 -17.89 -10.49
CA ASP A 176 12.97 -17.85 -11.29
C ASP A 176 13.79 -16.59 -10.97
N ALA A 177 14.72 -16.72 -10.03
CA ALA A 177 15.60 -15.63 -9.63
C ALA A 177 16.47 -15.07 -10.77
N SER A 178 16.69 -15.82 -11.86
CA SER A 178 17.44 -15.34 -13.02
C SER A 178 16.73 -14.19 -13.74
N LYS A 179 15.40 -14.08 -13.56
CA LYS A 179 14.57 -13.02 -14.18
C LYS A 179 14.57 -11.71 -13.41
N LEU A 180 15.18 -11.63 -12.23
CA LEU A 180 15.19 -10.40 -11.42
C LEU A 180 15.76 -9.19 -12.15
N GLN A 181 16.76 -9.40 -13.00
CA GLN A 181 17.42 -8.33 -13.76
C GLN A 181 16.87 -8.17 -15.18
N THR A 182 15.85 -8.94 -15.55
CA THR A 182 15.26 -8.91 -16.88
C THR A 182 14.17 -7.85 -16.94
N SER A 183 14.27 -6.92 -17.89
CA SER A 183 13.21 -5.96 -18.17
C SER A 183 11.98 -6.66 -18.72
N ARG A 184 10.79 -6.28 -18.23
CA ARG A 184 9.51 -6.71 -18.78
C ARG A 184 9.26 -6.05 -20.14
N THR A 185 8.35 -6.64 -20.90
CA THR A 185 7.79 -6.01 -22.10
C THR A 185 6.80 -4.94 -21.68
N TYR A 186 6.82 -3.79 -22.36
CA TYR A 186 5.92 -2.68 -22.12
C TYR A 186 5.06 -2.43 -23.36
N GLU A 187 3.85 -1.97 -23.09
CA GLU A 187 2.86 -1.57 -24.09
C GLU A 187 2.62 -0.07 -24.01
N PRO A 188 2.34 0.61 -25.14
CA PRO A 188 1.93 2.00 -25.12
C PRO A 188 0.60 2.16 -24.39
N ASN A 189 0.46 3.26 -23.65
CA ASN A 189 -0.80 3.62 -22.99
C ASN A 189 -1.45 4.78 -23.74
N GLU A 190 -2.72 4.62 -24.12
CA GLU A 190 -3.51 5.65 -24.83
C GLU A 190 -3.89 6.83 -23.92
N GLY A 191 -3.73 6.67 -22.61
CA GLY A 191 -4.03 7.69 -21.62
C GLY A 191 -5.44 7.56 -21.07
N TRP A 192 -5.98 8.69 -20.59
CA TRP A 192 -7.29 8.70 -19.93
C TRP A 192 -8.42 8.96 -20.90
N ILE A 193 -9.52 8.25 -20.69
CA ILE A 193 -10.82 8.50 -21.34
C ILE A 193 -11.73 9.08 -20.27
N TRP A 194 -12.31 10.25 -20.55
CA TRP A 194 -13.24 10.92 -19.66
C TRP A 194 -14.67 10.77 -20.18
N ASP A 195 -15.54 10.21 -19.36
CA ASP A 195 -16.99 10.12 -19.63
C ASP A 195 -17.73 11.12 -18.74
N GLY A 196 -17.81 12.36 -19.21
CA GLY A 196 -18.43 13.47 -18.50
C GLY A 196 -17.95 14.83 -19.01
N GLU A 197 -18.83 15.83 -18.98
CA GLU A 197 -18.55 17.18 -19.49
C GLU A 197 -18.18 18.17 -18.37
N GLN A 198 -18.38 17.80 -17.10
CA GLN A 198 -18.23 18.67 -15.95
C GLN A 198 -17.09 18.23 -15.04
N SER A 199 -16.42 19.20 -14.40
CA SER A 199 -15.46 18.92 -13.35
C SER A 199 -16.16 18.52 -12.04
N ALA A 200 -15.60 17.55 -11.34
CA ALA A 200 -16.05 17.14 -10.01
C ALA A 200 -14.89 17.17 -9.01
N ALA A 201 -15.20 17.45 -7.74
CA ALA A 201 -14.24 17.41 -6.65
C ALA A 201 -14.87 16.71 -5.45
N GLY A 202 -14.08 15.88 -4.76
CA GLY A 202 -14.55 15.13 -3.61
C GLY A 202 -13.44 14.31 -2.98
N ILE A 203 -13.75 13.71 -1.84
CA ILE A 203 -12.85 12.78 -1.18
C ILE A 203 -13.05 11.41 -1.80
N SER A 204 -11.97 10.84 -2.30
CA SER A 204 -11.98 9.49 -2.83
C SER A 204 -12.05 8.45 -1.71
N TRP A 205 -12.86 7.43 -1.91
CA TRP A 205 -12.81 6.17 -1.19
C TRP A 205 -13.12 5.04 -2.18
N GLY A 206 -12.39 3.94 -2.06
CA GLY A 206 -12.49 2.80 -2.98
C GLY A 206 -11.19 2.01 -3.05
N GLY A 207 -11.15 1.05 -3.97
CA GLY A 207 -10.03 0.12 -4.17
C GLY A 207 -10.45 -1.04 -5.08
N CYS A 208 -9.80 -2.19 -4.93
CA CYS A 208 -10.14 -3.44 -5.60
C CYS A 208 -11.60 -3.82 -5.36
N LEU A 209 -12.36 -3.92 -6.44
CA LEU A 209 -13.80 -4.11 -6.41
C LEU A 209 -14.19 -5.46 -5.80
N GLU A 210 -13.41 -6.50 -6.10
CA GLU A 210 -13.61 -7.86 -5.62
C GLU A 210 -13.44 -7.95 -4.10
N SER A 211 -12.43 -7.28 -3.55
CA SER A 211 -12.24 -7.19 -2.10
C SER A 211 -13.30 -6.30 -1.43
N ILE A 212 -13.81 -5.27 -2.12
CA ILE A 212 -14.95 -4.47 -1.63
C ILE A 212 -16.24 -5.31 -1.61
N ASP A 213 -16.50 -6.11 -2.65
CA ASP A 213 -17.62 -7.05 -2.67
C ASP A 213 -17.51 -8.05 -1.50
N GLU A 214 -16.30 -8.53 -1.22
CA GLU A 214 -16.04 -9.37 -0.06
C GLU A 214 -16.38 -8.66 1.27
N MET A 215 -16.03 -7.38 1.44
CA MET A 215 -16.44 -6.60 2.61
C MET A 215 -17.96 -6.59 2.80
N LEU A 216 -18.71 -6.38 1.72
CA LEU A 216 -20.18 -6.33 1.73
C LEU A 216 -20.75 -7.69 2.14
N ARG A 217 -20.28 -8.78 1.53
CA ARG A 217 -20.71 -10.15 1.87
C ARG A 217 -20.39 -10.53 3.33
N HIS A 218 -19.34 -9.96 3.90
CA HIS A 218 -18.91 -10.23 5.28
C HIS A 218 -19.35 -9.18 6.30
N GLN A 219 -20.27 -8.28 5.91
CA GLN A 219 -20.83 -7.22 6.76
C GLN A 219 -19.74 -6.36 7.43
N THR A 220 -18.63 -6.14 6.72
CA THR A 220 -17.59 -5.23 7.17
C THR A 220 -18.12 -3.81 7.12
N ARG A 221 -17.81 -3.00 8.13
CA ARG A 221 -18.22 -1.59 8.16
C ARG A 221 -17.62 -0.84 6.97
N MET A 222 -18.45 -0.08 6.28
CA MET A 222 -18.08 0.77 5.15
C MET A 222 -18.40 2.24 5.46
N PRO A 223 -17.77 3.20 4.77
CA PRO A 223 -18.16 4.59 4.86
C PRO A 223 -19.60 4.79 4.44
N SER A 224 -20.37 5.53 5.23
CA SER A 224 -21.64 6.08 4.75
C SER A 224 -21.39 7.35 3.95
N LEU A 225 -22.39 7.82 3.20
CA LEU A 225 -22.35 9.12 2.55
C LEU A 225 -22.05 10.25 3.55
N ALA A 226 -22.59 10.16 4.78
CA ALA A 226 -22.29 11.12 5.85
C ALA A 226 -20.81 11.07 6.27
N CYS A 227 -20.19 9.89 6.32
CA CYS A 227 -18.76 9.78 6.61
C CYS A 227 -17.90 10.50 5.56
N ILE A 228 -18.32 10.50 4.29
CA ILE A 228 -17.61 11.17 3.20
C ILE A 228 -17.82 12.68 3.29
N SER A 229 -19.05 13.15 3.54
CA SER A 229 -19.36 14.59 3.59
C SER A 229 -18.75 15.31 4.80
N HIS A 230 -18.51 14.61 5.91
CA HIS A 230 -17.90 15.19 7.11
C HIS A 230 -16.37 15.26 7.08
N LYS A 231 -15.71 14.57 6.14
CA LYS A 231 -14.27 14.72 6.00
C LYS A 231 -13.98 16.00 5.22
N GLN A 232 -13.11 16.85 5.77
CA GLN A 232 -12.58 18.00 5.05
C GLN A 232 -11.27 17.62 4.34
N ILE A 233 -11.07 18.22 3.16
CA ILE A 233 -9.76 18.29 2.51
C ILE A 233 -8.95 19.28 3.35
N SER A 234 -8.04 18.78 4.19
CA SER A 234 -7.02 19.64 4.80
C SER A 234 -6.07 20.05 3.67
N ARG A 235 -6.20 21.29 3.19
CA ARG A 235 -5.24 21.90 2.26
C ARG A 235 -3.89 22.12 2.95
#